data_AF-A0A1I3D9L8-F1
#
_entry.id   AF-A0A1I3D9L8-F1
#
_cell.length_a   1.000
_cell.length_b   1.000
_cell.length_c   1.000
_cell.angle_alpha   90.00
_cell.angle_beta   90.00
_cell.angle_gamma   90.00
#
_symmetry.space_group_name_H-M   'P 1'
#
loop_
_entity.id
_entity.type
_entity.pdbx_description
1 polymer ?
#
loop_
_entity_poly.entity_id
_entity_poly.type
_entity_poly.pdbx_seq_one_letter_code
_entity_poly.pdbx_strand_id
1 'polypeptide(L)' 'MARRTTDTDADDLPRYFVWVRGLDGPEPQKWIDMDFGLGDWKRPLVLAWLELPADDRRLPLSVLARRYPPPRVETL' A
#
# COMPACT_ATOMS: atom_id res chain seq x y z
N MET A 1 25.99 -12.74 25.00
CA MET A 1 24.52 -12.84 24.90
C MET A 1 24.05 -11.77 23.90
N ALA A 2 24.10 -12.07 22.61
CA ALA A 2 23.71 -11.13 21.56
C ALA A 2 22.19 -10.95 21.60
N ARG A 3 21.71 -9.72 21.70
CA ARG A 3 20.30 -9.37 21.50
C ARG A 3 19.95 -9.79 20.07
N ARG A 4 19.29 -10.94 19.91
CA ARG A 4 18.45 -11.18 18.73
C ARG A 4 17.28 -10.22 18.88
N THR A 5 17.44 -9.02 18.33
CA THR A 5 16.29 -8.26 17.85
C THR A 5 15.60 -9.22 16.90
N THR A 6 14.46 -9.76 17.31
CA THR A 6 13.54 -10.42 16.40
C THR A 6 13.25 -9.41 15.33
N ASP A 7 13.92 -9.59 14.19
CA ASP A 7 13.38 -9.32 12.88
C ASP A 7 12.02 -10.02 12.89
N THR A 8 10.99 -9.33 13.39
CA THR A 8 9.63 -9.67 13.03
C THR A 8 9.64 -9.44 11.55
N ASP A 9 9.89 -10.53 10.84
CA ASP A 9 10.13 -10.63 9.41
C ASP A 9 9.26 -9.57 8.73
N ALA A 10 9.88 -8.54 8.14
CA ALA A 10 9.15 -7.44 7.52
C ALA A 10 8.24 -7.91 6.36
N ASP A 11 8.29 -9.21 6.02
CA ASP A 11 7.39 -9.91 5.11
C ASP A 11 6.12 -10.45 5.80
N ASP A 12 6.14 -10.68 7.12
CA ASP A 12 4.99 -11.13 7.91
C ASP A 12 4.03 -9.99 8.25
N LEU A 13 4.53 -8.76 8.31
CA LEU A 13 3.69 -7.57 8.49
C LEU A 13 2.65 -7.44 7.37
N PRO A 14 1.39 -7.12 7.70
CA PRO A 14 0.35 -6.90 6.70
C PRO A 14 0.78 -5.77 5.77
N ARG A 15 0.70 -5.97 4.46
CA ARG A 15 0.96 -4.92 3.48
C ARG A 15 -0.34 -4.50 2.84
N TYR A 16 -0.48 -3.23 2.56
CA TYR A 16 -1.66 -2.68 1.91
C TYR A 16 -1.28 -2.12 0.56
N PHE A 17 -2.11 -2.39 -0.43
CA PHE A 17 -2.07 -1.73 -1.72
C PHE A 17 -3.06 -0.58 -1.69
N VAL A 18 -2.55 0.63 -1.90
CA VAL A 18 -3.30 1.87 -1.71
C VAL A 18 -3.25 2.66 -3.00
N TRP A 19 -4.42 3.06 -3.49
CA TRP A 19 -4.54 4.04 -4.56
C TRP A 19 -4.67 5.42 -3.95
N VAL A 20 -3.75 6.33 -4.29
CA VAL A 20 -3.82 7.73 -3.87
C VAL A 20 -4.07 8.63 -5.07
N ARG A 21 -4.68 9.78 -4.85
CA ARG A 21 -4.87 10.81 -5.87
C ARG A 21 -3.53 11.44 -6.20
N GLY A 22 -2.97 11.08 -7.34
CA GLY A 22 -1.80 11.73 -7.94
C GLY A 22 -2.19 12.86 -8.89
N LEU A 23 -1.19 13.52 -9.45
CA LEU A 23 -1.38 14.63 -10.40
C LEU A 23 -1.96 14.15 -11.75
N ASP A 24 -1.51 13.00 -12.24
CA ASP A 24 -1.94 12.41 -13.52
C ASP A 24 -3.04 11.34 -13.37
N GLY A 25 -3.52 11.11 -12.15
CA GLY A 25 -4.53 10.10 -11.86
C GLY A 25 -4.24 9.30 -10.58
N PRO A 26 -5.00 8.24 -10.32
CA PRO A 26 -4.75 7.35 -9.19
C PRO A 26 -3.35 6.74 -9.29
N GLU A 27 -2.52 6.92 -8.27
CA GLU A 27 -1.18 6.37 -8.16
C GLU A 27 -1.17 5.16 -7.21
N PRO A 28 -0.62 4.01 -7.63
CA PRO A 28 -0.56 2.82 -6.80
C PRO A 28 0.63 2.87 -5.84
N GLN A 29 0.38 2.68 -4.55
CA GLN A 29 1.39 2.64 -3.49
C GLN A 29 1.25 1.38 -2.63
N LYS A 30 2.34 1.01 -1.96
CA LYS A 30 2.38 -0.06 -0.97
C LYS A 30 2.73 0.49 0.39
N TRP A 31 1.88 0.25 1.37
CA TRP A 31 2.12 0.63 2.76
C TRP A 31 2.32 -0.64 3.61
N ILE A 32 3.24 -0.57 4.58
CA ILE A 32 3.57 -1.70 5.46
C ILE A 32 2.94 -1.40 6.82
N ASP A 33 2.13 -2.33 7.30
CA ASP A 33 1.15 -2.06 8.35
C ASP A 33 0.21 -0.90 7.92
N MET A 34 -0.79 -0.56 8.72
CA MET A 34 -1.57 0.66 8.52
C MET A 34 -0.73 1.92 8.74
N ASP A 35 0.61 1.89 8.49
CA ASP A 35 1.65 2.85 8.85
C ASP A 35 0.99 4.19 9.11
N PHE A 36 0.68 4.38 10.40
CA PHE A 36 -0.07 5.51 10.92
C PHE A 36 0.83 6.78 10.90
N GLY A 37 1.83 6.80 10.00
CA GLY A 37 2.59 7.95 9.54
C GLY A 37 1.98 8.57 8.27
N LEU A 38 0.67 8.41 8.07
CA LEU A 38 -0.17 9.38 7.39
C LEU A 38 0.08 10.74 8.04
N GLY A 39 1.16 11.43 7.68
CA GLY A 39 1.22 12.88 7.88
C GLY A 39 -0.11 13.39 7.36
N ASP A 40 -0.84 14.13 8.19
CA ASP A 40 -2.28 14.46 8.07
C ASP A 40 -2.80 14.73 6.64
N TRP A 41 -1.90 15.15 5.74
CA TRP A 41 -2.12 15.41 4.34
C TRP A 41 -2.40 14.19 3.41
N LYS A 42 -2.00 12.94 3.74
CA LYS A 42 -2.17 11.80 2.79
C LYS A 42 -3.52 11.07 2.88
N ARG A 43 -4.15 11.04 4.06
CA ARG A 43 -5.48 10.42 4.25
C ARG A 43 -6.54 10.94 3.26
N PRO A 44 -6.68 12.27 3.05
CA PRO A 44 -7.66 12.79 2.10
C PRO A 44 -7.32 12.47 0.64
N LEU A 45 -6.10 12.02 0.34
CA LEU A 45 -5.69 11.62 -1.00
C LEU A 45 -5.95 10.14 -1.27
N VAL A 46 -6.22 9.32 -0.25
CA VAL A 46 -6.48 7.89 -0.44
C VAL A 46 -7.83 7.71 -1.12
N LEU A 47 -7.82 7.08 -2.29
CA LEU A 47 -8.99 6.77 -3.10
C LEU A 47 -9.54 5.37 -2.79
N ALA A 48 -8.65 4.40 -2.62
CA ALA A 48 -8.98 3.02 -2.27
C ALA A 48 -7.79 2.34 -1.60
N TRP A 49 -8.05 1.33 -0.79
CA TRP A 49 -7.01 0.48 -0.20
C TRP A 49 -7.47 -0.97 -0.15
N LEU A 50 -6.51 -1.88 -0.22
CA LEU A 50 -6.70 -3.32 -0.18
C LEU A 50 -5.58 -3.94 0.65
N GLU A 51 -5.92 -4.82 1.58
CA GLU A 51 -4.92 -5.65 2.24
C GLU A 51 -4.36 -6.68 1.26
N LEU A 52 -3.03 -6.72 1.11
CA LEU A 52 -2.36 -7.66 0.24
C LEU A 52 -2.26 -9.03 0.92
N PRO A 53 -2.82 -10.09 0.32
CA PRO A 53 -2.58 -11.46 0.77
C PRO A 53 -1.09 -11.78 0.68
N ALA A 54 -0.61 -12.72 1.49
CA ALA A 54 0.81 -13.05 1.63
C ALA A 54 1.52 -13.28 0.27
N ASP A 55 0.85 -13.98 -0.65
CA ASP A 55 1.34 -14.22 -2.02
C ASP A 55 1.56 -12.94 -2.83
N ASP A 56 0.75 -11.91 -2.59
CA ASP A 56 0.75 -10.67 -3.36
C ASP A 56 1.65 -9.58 -2.76
N ARG A 57 2.04 -9.71 -1.49
CA ARG A 57 2.94 -8.77 -0.78
C ARG A 57 4.26 -8.55 -1.51
N ARG A 58 4.76 -9.59 -2.18
CA ARG A 58 6.03 -9.62 -2.92
C ARG A 58 5.90 -9.16 -4.37
N LEU A 59 4.68 -9.07 -4.92
CA LEU A 59 4.46 -8.68 -6.31
C LEU A 59 4.81 -7.21 -6.56
N PRO A 60 5.40 -6.83 -7.70
CA PRO A 60 5.69 -5.43 -8.00
C PRO A 60 4.40 -4.61 -8.19
N LEU A 61 4.47 -3.29 -7.94
CA LEU A 61 3.33 -2.37 -8.06
C LEU A 61 2.62 -2.46 -9.42
N SER A 62 3.35 -2.61 -10.52
CA SER A 62 2.77 -2.74 -11.86
C SER A 62 1.92 -3.99 -12.02
N VAL A 63 2.29 -5.11 -11.38
CA VAL A 63 1.49 -6.35 -11.40
C VAL A 63 0.25 -6.17 -10.54
N LEU A 64 0.39 -5.56 -9.36
CA LEU A 64 -0.72 -5.26 -8.47
C LEU A 64 -1.72 -4.29 -9.12
N ALA A 65 -1.26 -3.25 -9.80
CA ALA A 65 -2.10 -2.30 -10.51
C ALA A 65 -2.90 -2.94 -11.65
N ARG A 66 -2.39 -4.03 -12.25
CA ARG A 66 -3.11 -4.83 -13.26
C ARG A 66 -4.12 -5.77 -12.63
N ARG A 67 -3.82 -6.34 -11.46
CA ARG A 67 -4.70 -7.26 -10.73
C ARG A 67 -5.83 -6.52 -9.99
N TYR A 68 -5.51 -5.35 -9.46
CA TYR A 68 -6.39 -4.48 -8.68
C TYR A 68 -6.43 -3.11 -9.36
N PRO A 69 -7.25 -2.95 -10.41
CA PRO A 69 -7.32 -1.70 -11.15
C PRO A 69 -7.74 -0.55 -10.24
N PRO A 70 -7.33 0.70 -10.57
CA PRO A 70 -7.72 1.86 -9.79
C PRO A 70 -9.24 2.04 -9.79
N PRO A 71 -9.81 2.59 -8.70
CA PRO A 71 -11.20 3.03 -8.73
C PRO A 71 -11.36 4.04 -9.87
N ARG A 72 -12.47 3.94 -10.60
CA ARG A 72 -12.85 4.94 -11.61
C ARG A 72 -13.17 6.24 -10.89
N VAL A 73 -12.15 7.02 -10.57
CA VAL A 73 -12.34 8.40 -10.14
C VAL A 73 -12.72 9.13 -11.40
N GLU A 74 -14.03 9.33 -11.60
CA GLU A 74 -14.50 10.24 -12.63
C GLU A 74 -13.92 11.61 -12.31
N THR A 75 -12.93 12.03 -13.11
CA THR A 75 -12.37 13.36 -13.06
C THR A 75 -13.47 14.31 -13.52
N LEU A 76 -14.27 14.79 -12.57
CA LEU A 76 -15.23 15.90 -12.74
C LEU A 76 -14.49 17.20 -13.04
#